data_AF-A0A538QW70-F1
#
_entry.id   AF-A0A538QW70-F1
#
_cell.length_a   1.000
_cell.length_b   1.000
_cell.length_c   1.000
_cell.angle_alpha   90.00
_cell.angle_beta   90.00
_cell.angle_gamma   90.00
#
_symmetry.space_group_name_H-M   'P 1'
#
loop_
_entity.id
_entity.type
_entity.pdbx_description
1 polymer ?
#
loop_
_entity_poly.entity_id
_entity_poly.type
_entity_poly.pdbx_seq_one_letter_code
_entity_poly.pdbx_strand_id
1 'polypeptide(L)'
;MSAKSEEELEHRTEEVSDRREIYLREGRTLTVAEAGRDDLVEIRSSSGQVELRIRLTEEGPVLQMESARLQLKASEVVEIESKRVEIRATETVQLASDNEIKVEAEGEVRVNGKMIYLN
;
A
#
# COMPACT_ATOMS: atom_id res chain seq x y z
N MET A 1 -43.75 47.67 0.55
CA MET A 1 -44.11 46.76 1.65
C MET A 1 -43.68 45.37 1.23
N SER A 2 -42.71 44.83 1.95
CA SER A 2 -42.30 43.43 2.19
C SER A 2 -42.75 42.33 1.23
N ALA A 3 -42.00 41.28 0.94
CA ALA A 3 -40.66 40.79 1.20
C ALA A 3 -40.68 39.38 0.56
N LYS A 4 -39.63 38.98 -0.17
CA LYS A 4 -39.18 37.58 -0.31
C LYS A 4 -38.00 37.52 -1.29
N SER A 5 -36.89 38.04 -0.80
CA SER A 5 -35.54 37.57 -1.09
C SER A 5 -35.35 36.25 -0.33
N GLU A 6 -35.28 35.12 -1.03
CA GLU A 6 -34.84 33.81 -0.48
C GLU A 6 -34.71 32.68 -1.53
N GLU A 7 -34.87 32.91 -2.83
CA GLU A 7 -34.71 31.85 -3.86
C GLU A 7 -33.30 31.74 -4.47
N GLU A 8 -32.35 32.54 -4.00
CA GLU A 8 -30.93 32.40 -4.35
C GLU A 8 -30.15 31.87 -3.14
N LEU A 9 -30.15 30.55 -2.86
CA LEU A 9 -28.97 29.87 -2.28
C LEU A 9 -29.03 28.34 -2.10
N GLU A 10 -29.84 27.57 -2.84
CA GLU A 10 -29.83 26.09 -2.68
C GLU A 10 -29.30 25.31 -3.90
N HIS A 11 -28.36 25.90 -4.64
CA HIS A 11 -27.46 25.16 -5.53
C HIS A 11 -26.02 25.21 -4.97
N ARG A 12 -25.81 24.57 -3.82
CA ARG A 12 -24.47 24.11 -3.43
C ARG A 12 -24.46 22.60 -3.55
N THR A 13 -23.92 22.17 -4.69
CA THR A 13 -23.48 20.84 -5.05
C THR A 13 -22.88 20.12 -3.83
N GLU A 14 -23.67 19.26 -3.18
CA GLU A 14 -23.13 18.16 -2.42
C GLU A 14 -22.68 17.12 -3.46
N GLU A 15 -21.46 17.29 -3.96
CA GLU A 15 -20.69 16.13 -4.41
C GLU A 15 -20.52 15.25 -3.18
N VAL A 16 -21.46 14.33 -3.00
CA VAL A 16 -21.36 13.26 -2.01
C VAL A 16 -20.18 12.41 -2.46
N SER A 17 -18.99 12.79 -2.01
CA SER A 17 -17.85 11.88 -1.96
C SER A 17 -18.36 10.67 -1.19
N ASP A 18 -18.49 9.50 -1.83
CA ASP A 18 -18.90 8.23 -1.20
C ASP A 18 -17.78 7.73 -0.27
N ARG A 19 -17.49 8.54 0.76
CA ARG A 19 -16.47 8.29 1.75
C ARG A 19 -17.11 7.57 2.92
N ARG A 20 -16.75 6.30 3.06
CA ARG A 20 -17.14 5.45 4.18
C ARG A 20 -15.97 5.32 5.15
N GLU A 21 -16.21 5.59 6.42
CA GLU A 21 -15.20 5.51 7.48
C GLU A 21 -15.63 4.54 8.57
N ILE A 22 -14.70 3.68 9.00
CA ILE A 22 -14.89 2.69 10.06
C ILE A 22 -13.81 2.91 11.12
N TYR A 23 -14.23 3.10 12.36
CA TYR A 23 -13.32 3.16 13.51
C TYR A 23 -12.88 1.76 13.91
N LEU A 24 -11.57 1.55 13.94
CA LEU A 24 -10.94 0.31 14.35
C LEU A 24 -10.45 0.44 15.80
N ARG A 25 -9.94 -0.67 16.36
CA ARG A 25 -9.33 -0.66 17.71
C ARG A 25 -8.12 0.28 17.75
N GLU A 26 -7.74 0.70 18.96
CA GLU A 26 -6.55 1.53 19.22
C GLU A 26 -6.59 2.91 18.54
N GLY A 27 -7.78 3.39 18.16
CA GLY A 27 -7.97 4.69 17.51
C GLY A 27 -7.57 4.72 16.04
N ARG A 28 -7.36 3.56 15.40
CA ARG A 28 -7.17 3.47 13.95
C ARG A 28 -8.47 3.77 13.20
N THR A 29 -8.35 4.24 11.96
CA THR A 29 -9.49 4.39 11.05
C THR A 29 -9.25 3.67 9.74
N LEU A 30 -10.28 3.02 9.21
CA LEU A 30 -10.34 2.51 7.84
C LEU A 30 -11.23 3.47 7.04
N THR A 31 -10.74 4.00 5.94
CA THR A 31 -11.53 4.82 5.01
C THR A 31 -11.59 4.13 3.65
N VAL A 32 -12.77 4.12 3.04
CA VAL A 32 -12.98 3.81 1.63
C VAL A 32 -13.56 5.07 0.99
N ALA A 33 -12.95 5.58 -0.07
CA ALA A 33 -13.40 6.77 -0.77
C ALA A 33 -13.08 6.69 -2.25
N GLU A 34 -13.90 7.35 -3.07
CA GLU A 34 -13.54 7.63 -4.46
C GLU A 34 -12.43 8.69 -4.51
N ALA A 35 -11.41 8.44 -5.33
CA ALA A 35 -10.29 9.32 -5.57
C ALA A 35 -10.15 9.59 -7.08
N GLY A 36 -11.01 10.46 -7.60
CA GLY A 36 -11.07 10.76 -9.03
C GLY A 36 -11.73 9.62 -9.80
N ARG A 37 -10.94 8.81 -10.52
CA ARG A 37 -11.42 7.61 -11.23
C ARG A 37 -11.14 6.29 -10.51
N ASP A 38 -10.34 6.36 -9.44
CA ASP A 38 -9.88 5.19 -8.70
C ASP A 38 -10.60 5.09 -7.36
N ASP A 39 -10.74 3.88 -6.83
CA ASP A 39 -11.14 3.69 -5.43
C ASP A 39 -9.91 3.68 -4.53
N LEU A 40 -10.03 4.31 -3.36
CA LEU A 40 -8.98 4.43 -2.36
C LEU A 40 -9.42 3.78 -1.05
N VAL A 41 -8.65 2.79 -0.59
CA VAL A 41 -8.79 2.18 0.73
C VAL A 41 -7.58 2.56 1.58
N GLU A 42 -7.79 3.20 2.73
CA GLU A 42 -6.71 3.62 3.64
C GLU A 42 -6.96 3.14 5.06
N ILE A 43 -5.89 2.67 5.72
CA ILE A 43 -5.83 2.51 7.18
C ILE A 43 -4.92 3.59 7.73
N ARG A 44 -5.41 4.35 8.71
CA ARG A 44 -4.64 5.35 9.45
C ARG A 44 -4.50 4.97 10.91
N SER A 45 -3.33 5.24 11.47
CA SER A 45 -3.06 5.18 12.91
C SER A 45 -3.85 6.23 13.67
N SER A 46 -3.88 6.13 15.00
CA SER A 46 -4.48 7.14 15.88
C SER A 46 -3.81 8.51 15.81
N SER A 47 -2.58 8.60 15.29
CA SER A 47 -1.91 9.88 15.00
C SER A 47 -2.25 10.45 13.62
N GLY A 48 -3.05 9.74 12.81
CA GLY A 48 -3.45 10.13 11.45
C GLY A 48 -2.47 9.71 10.36
N GLN A 49 -1.32 9.12 10.71
CA GLN A 49 -0.36 8.58 9.74
C GLN A 49 -0.99 7.39 8.99
N VAL A 50 -0.84 7.37 7.66
CA VAL A 50 -1.28 6.25 6.81
C VAL A 50 -0.38 5.05 7.10
N GLU A 51 -0.97 3.91 7.47
CA GLU A 51 -0.25 2.65 7.68
C GLU A 51 -0.31 1.76 6.42
N LEU A 52 -1.48 1.75 5.75
CA LEU A 52 -1.74 1.00 4.53
C LEU A 52 -2.62 1.85 3.60
N ARG A 53 -2.29 1.83 2.32
CA ARG A 53 -3.07 2.42 1.23
C ARG A 53 -3.19 1.42 0.10
N ILE A 54 -4.39 1.24 -0.41
CA ILE A 54 -4.69 0.47 -1.62
C ILE A 54 -5.39 1.42 -2.58
N ARG A 55 -4.79 1.67 -3.74
CA ARG A 55 -5.42 2.38 -4.85
C ARG A 55 -5.87 1.36 -5.88
N LEU A 56 -7.16 1.25 -6.12
CA LEU A 56 -7.71 0.39 -7.16
C LEU A 56 -7.74 1.18 -8.46
N THR A 57 -6.72 1.01 -9.30
CA THR A 57 -6.61 1.71 -10.59
C THR A 57 -7.11 0.83 -11.73
N GLU A 58 -7.30 1.41 -12.91
CA GLU A 58 -7.64 0.66 -14.13
C GLU A 58 -6.60 -0.42 -14.49
N GLU A 59 -5.33 -0.23 -14.12
CA GLU A 59 -4.24 -1.19 -14.34
C GLU A 59 -4.14 -2.26 -13.23
N GLY A 60 -4.91 -2.10 -12.14
CA GLY A 60 -4.95 -3.00 -11.00
C GLY A 60 -4.65 -2.33 -9.65
N PRO A 61 -4.70 -3.08 -8.55
CA PRO A 61 -4.47 -2.54 -7.22
C PRO A 61 -3.00 -2.16 -6.99
N VAL A 62 -2.75 -0.94 -6.52
CA VAL A 62 -1.44 -0.47 -6.05
C VAL A 62 -1.44 -0.40 -4.52
N LEU A 63 -0.63 -1.25 -3.90
CA LEU A 63 -0.47 -1.29 -2.44
C LEU A 63 0.73 -0.44 -2.01
N GLN A 64 0.51 0.41 -1.01
CA GLN A 64 1.55 1.17 -0.33
C GLN A 64 1.41 0.94 1.17
N MET A 65 2.52 0.58 1.82
CA MET A 65 2.56 0.39 3.27
C MET A 65 3.63 1.27 3.87
N GLU A 66 3.25 2.00 4.91
CA GLU A 66 4.13 2.78 5.75
C GLU A 66 3.98 2.26 7.18
N SER A 67 4.74 1.21 7.47
CA SER A 67 4.61 0.48 8.73
C SER A 67 5.97 0.21 9.34
N ALA A 68 6.01 0.05 10.66
CA ALA A 68 7.23 -0.30 11.38
C ALA A 68 7.72 -1.72 11.06
N ARG A 69 6.83 -2.62 10.61
CA ARG A 69 7.17 -4.03 10.32
C ARG A 69 6.19 -4.65 9.31
N LEU A 70 6.72 -5.26 8.27
CA LEU A 70 6.01 -6.12 7.33
C LEU A 70 6.38 -7.59 7.58
N GLN A 71 5.39 -8.49 7.57
CA GLN A 71 5.62 -9.93 7.62
C GLN A 71 4.74 -10.64 6.59
N LEU A 72 5.36 -11.46 5.74
CA LEU A 72 4.68 -12.33 4.80
C LEU A 72 4.84 -13.77 5.28
N LYS A 73 3.74 -14.51 5.38
CA LYS A 73 3.73 -15.93 5.73
C LYS A 73 2.75 -16.64 4.81
N ALA A 74 3.22 -17.66 4.09
CA ALA A 74 2.40 -18.53 3.27
C ALA A 74 2.58 -19.98 3.73
N SER A 75 1.53 -20.79 3.61
CA SER A 75 1.58 -22.23 3.89
C SER A 75 2.20 -23.02 2.74
N GLU A 76 2.13 -22.49 1.52
CA GLU A 76 2.58 -23.17 0.31
C GLU A 76 3.67 -22.37 -0.40
N VAL A 77 3.34 -21.21 -0.96
CA VAL A 77 4.28 -20.42 -1.76
C VAL A 77 4.07 -18.91 -1.62
N VAL A 78 5.16 -18.15 -1.73
CA VAL A 78 5.15 -16.71 -2.01
C VAL A 78 5.81 -16.53 -3.38
N GLU A 79 5.04 -16.07 -4.37
CA GLU A 79 5.52 -15.83 -5.73
C GLU A 79 5.49 -14.34 -6.05
N ILE A 80 6.55 -13.85 -6.71
CA ILE A 80 6.67 -12.44 -7.12
C ILE A 80 7.02 -12.41 -8.61
N GLU A 81 6.01 -12.15 -9.44
CA GLU A 81 6.18 -11.94 -10.87
C GLU A 81 6.17 -10.45 -11.18
N SER A 82 7.25 -9.94 -11.77
CA SER A 82 7.31 -8.54 -12.19
C SER A 82 8.43 -8.32 -13.21
N LYS A 83 8.39 -7.17 -13.91
CA LYS A 83 9.50 -6.73 -14.77
C LYS A 83 10.75 -6.38 -13.96
N ARG A 84 10.60 -5.95 -12.69
CA ARG A 84 11.70 -5.54 -11.81
C ARG A 84 11.30 -5.72 -10.35
N VAL A 85 12.11 -6.46 -9.61
CA VAL A 85 12.07 -6.56 -8.14
C VAL A 85 13.29 -5.82 -7.57
N GLU A 86 13.06 -5.00 -6.53
CA GLU A 86 14.12 -4.26 -5.84
C GLU A 86 13.95 -4.41 -4.33
N ILE A 87 14.95 -4.99 -3.67
CA ILE A 87 14.98 -5.19 -2.21
C ILE A 87 16.11 -4.34 -1.65
N ARG A 88 15.78 -3.43 -0.75
CA ARG A 88 16.74 -2.55 -0.08
C ARG A 88 16.57 -2.70 1.43
N ALA A 89 17.67 -3.00 2.11
CA ALA A 89 17.76 -2.97 3.57
C ALA A 89 18.93 -2.08 3.98
N THR A 90 18.77 -1.38 5.10
CA THR A 90 19.83 -0.52 5.67
C THR A 90 20.86 -1.30 6.46
N GLU A 91 20.48 -2.45 7.02
CA GLU A 91 21.33 -3.28 7.85
C GLU A 91 21.63 -4.63 7.22
N THR A 92 20.61 -5.46 6.98
CA THR A 92 20.81 -6.83 6.51
C THR A 92 19.63 -7.33 5.69
N VAL A 93 19.92 -8.05 4.61
CA VAL A 93 18.98 -8.95 3.93
C VAL A 93 19.45 -10.38 4.23
N GLN A 94 18.60 -11.18 4.85
CA GLN A 94 18.88 -12.58 5.14
C GLN A 94 17.94 -13.48 4.34
N LEU A 95 18.53 -14.39 3.57
CA LEU A 95 17.83 -15.45 2.84
C LEU A 95 18.29 -16.78 3.44
N ALA A 96 17.34 -17.60 3.86
CA ALA A 96 17.60 -18.90 4.44
C ALA A 96 16.58 -19.91 3.91
N SER A 97 17.04 -21.13 3.67
CA SER A 97 16.22 -22.27 3.25
C SER A 97 16.75 -23.50 3.96
N ASP A 98 15.83 -24.36 4.41
CA ASP A 98 16.20 -25.63 5.06
C ASP A 98 16.78 -26.65 4.07
N ASN A 99 16.59 -26.42 2.76
CA ASN A 99 17.05 -27.32 1.71
C ASN A 99 17.94 -26.59 0.69
N GLU A 100 17.35 -25.81 -0.22
CA GLU A 100 18.07 -25.16 -1.33
C GLU A 100 17.68 -23.69 -1.47
N ILE A 101 18.66 -22.85 -1.80
CA ILE A 101 18.46 -21.53 -2.40
C ILE A 101 19.02 -21.59 -3.82
N LYS A 102 18.13 -21.49 -4.81
CA LYS A 102 18.48 -21.49 -6.23
C LYS A 102 18.37 -20.09 -6.80
N VAL A 103 19.41 -19.63 -7.50
CA VAL A 103 19.42 -18.34 -8.20
C VAL A 103 19.76 -18.60 -9.67
N GLU A 104 18.81 -18.33 -10.56
CA GLU A 104 18.96 -18.55 -12.00
C GLU A 104 18.81 -17.24 -12.75
N ALA A 105 19.69 -17.01 -13.72
CA ALA A 105 19.59 -15.92 -14.67
C ALA A 105 20.15 -16.37 -16.03
N GLU A 106 19.44 -16.04 -17.12
CA GLU A 106 19.96 -16.28 -18.48
C GLU A 106 21.17 -15.37 -18.79
N GLY A 107 21.16 -14.17 -18.20
CA GLY A 107 22.23 -13.18 -18.35
C GLY A 107 23.25 -13.23 -17.22
N GLU A 108 23.40 -12.12 -16.51
CA GLU A 108 24.48 -11.93 -15.55
C GLU A 108 23.97 -11.90 -14.11
N VAL A 109 24.68 -12.63 -13.23
CA VAL A 109 24.54 -12.52 -11.77
C VAL A 109 25.75 -11.77 -11.23
N ARG A 110 25.55 -10.60 -10.61
CA ARG A 110 26.60 -9.83 -9.94
C ARG A 110 26.39 -9.82 -8.44
N VAL A 111 27.39 -10.30 -7.70
CA VAL A 111 27.44 -10.20 -6.23
C VAL A 111 28.64 -9.34 -5.87
N ASN A 112 28.40 -8.22 -5.19
CA ASN A 112 29.44 -7.28 -4.78
C ASN A 112 29.42 -7.15 -3.27
N GLY A 113 30.57 -7.33 -2.64
CA GLY A 113 30.74 -7.19 -1.20
C GLY A 113 32.22 -7.06 -0.84
N LYS A 114 32.51 -6.51 0.35
CA LYS A 114 33.90 -6.45 0.86
C LYS A 114 34.49 -7.84 1.06
N MET A 115 33.65 -8.82 1.40
CA MET A 115 33.99 -10.23 1.55
C MET A 115 32.82 -11.07 1.02
N ILE A 116 33.13 -12.11 0.26
CA ILE A 116 32.16 -13.10 -0.25
C ILE A 116 32.72 -14.46 0.12
N TYR A 117 31.97 -15.21 0.93
CA TYR A 117 32.30 -16.58 1.28
C TYR A 117 31.47 -17.52 0.40
N LEU A 118 32.16 -18.42 -0.30
CA LEU A 118 31.57 -19.51 -1.05
C LEU A 118 32.19 -20.78 -0.49
N ASN A 119 31.36 -21.63 0.11
CA ASN A 119 31.79 -22.89 0.72
C ASN A 119 31.21 -24.06 -0.05
#